data_AF-A0A087XLR3-F1
#
_entry.id   AF-A0A087XLR3-F1
#
_cell.length_a   1.000
_cell.length_b   1.000
_cell.length_c   1.000
_cell.angle_alpha   90.00
_cell.angle_beta   90.00
_cell.angle_gamma   90.00
#
_symmetry.space_group_name_H-M   'P 1'
#
loop_
_entity.id
_entity.type
_entity.pdbx_description
1 polymer ?
#
loop_
_entity_poly.entity_id
_entity_poly.type
_entity_poly.pdbx_seq_one_letter_code
_entity_poly.pdbx_strand_id
1 'polypeptide(L)'
;LEGRGSWCSQCVCSSLSLSVSSAATFVVNVTQSSYEAEENHSITLEWTFTTRTQGSYRELFIVCSLLAPHKELDLYEVHEGVEIPESQDEHFSGRVQSDKDVLREGRIRLHVSRLRTEDSGLFVCYVKTEDGFNSGRCRLNVTARRSHSEPKTKPETTNETSLRKWGHVVALVVVIAVLSSCYLFYKKVKTGEHNPHVL
;
A
#
# COMPACT_ATOMS: atom_id res chain seq x y z
N LEU A 1 24.87 61.87 63.15
CA LEU A 1 24.97 60.95 64.29
C LEU A 1 23.78 60.00 64.15
N GLU A 2 23.94 58.98 63.29
CA GLU A 2 24.07 57.56 63.70
C GLU A 2 22.71 57.00 64.15
N GLY A 3 22.11 55.98 63.54
CA GLY A 3 22.65 54.84 62.80
C GLY A 3 22.33 53.55 63.57
N ARG A 4 21.83 52.52 62.85
CA ARG A 4 21.47 51.13 63.27
C ARG A 4 20.06 50.98 63.85
N GLY A 5 19.15 50.13 63.37
CA GLY A 5 19.23 48.94 62.51
C GLY A 5 19.04 47.67 63.34
N SER A 6 17.89 46.98 63.23
CA SER A 6 17.75 45.56 63.63
C SER A 6 16.52 44.88 63.00
N TRP A 7 16.77 44.23 61.86
CA TRP A 7 16.16 43.05 61.23
C TRP A 7 14.85 42.46 61.80
N CYS A 8 13.79 42.50 60.99
CA CYS A 8 12.66 41.57 61.09
C CYS A 8 12.75 40.62 59.88
N SER A 9 13.06 39.36 60.15
CA SER A 9 13.12 38.28 59.16
C SER A 9 11.72 38.04 58.61
N GLN A 10 11.47 38.49 57.38
CA GLN A 10 10.35 38.01 56.58
C GLN A 10 10.90 37.05 55.55
N CYS A 11 10.60 35.76 55.76
CA CYS A 11 10.76 34.73 54.77
C CYS A 11 9.88 35.08 53.57
N VAL A 12 10.45 35.77 52.59
CA VAL A 12 9.84 35.87 51.28
C VAL A 12 10.06 34.50 50.64
N CYS A 13 9.02 33.67 50.66
CA CYS A 13 8.95 32.51 49.77
C CYS A 13 8.97 33.07 48.34
N SER A 14 10.17 33.24 47.79
CA SER A 14 10.37 33.54 46.38
C SER A 14 9.92 32.32 45.60
N SER A 15 8.62 32.26 45.31
CA SER A 15 8.04 31.36 44.33
C SER A 15 8.74 31.64 43.01
N LEU A 16 9.79 30.88 42.71
CA LEU A 16 10.41 30.82 41.39
C LEU A 16 9.34 30.29 40.44
N SER A 17 8.57 31.21 39.86
CA SER A 17 7.72 30.93 38.72
C SER A 17 8.66 30.58 37.57
N LEU A 18 8.87 29.28 37.38
CA LEU A 18 9.48 28.72 36.19
C LEU A 18 8.55 29.07 35.02
N SER A 19 8.78 30.24 34.42
CA SER A 19 8.18 30.56 33.14
C SER A 19 8.78 29.59 32.13
N VAL A 20 8.03 28.54 31.80
CA VAL A 20 8.29 27.72 30.62
C VAL A 20 8.12 28.66 29.43
N SER A 21 9.23 29.23 28.95
CA SER A 21 9.25 29.80 27.62
C SER A 21 9.08 28.64 26.66
N SER A 22 7.86 28.44 26.18
CA SER A 22 7.61 27.57 25.04
C SER A 22 8.30 28.20 23.83
N ALA A 23 9.55 27.83 23.58
CA ALA A 23 10.17 28.09 22.30
C ALA A 23 9.27 27.46 21.23
N ALA A 24 8.79 28.27 20.28
CA ALA A 24 8.00 27.76 19.17
C ALA A 24 8.85 26.76 18.38
N THR A 25 8.39 25.51 18.29
CA THR A 25 9.04 24.48 17.48
C THR A 25 8.54 24.57 16.05
N PHE A 26 9.43 24.41 15.07
CA PHE A 26 9.05 24.31 13.66
C PHE A 26 8.22 23.04 13.42
N VAL A 27 7.10 23.16 12.72
CA VAL A 27 6.15 22.05 12.50
C VAL A 27 5.85 21.86 11.02
N VAL A 28 5.79 20.60 10.61
CA VAL A 28 5.24 20.16 9.33
C VAL A 28 3.97 19.36 9.62
N ASN A 29 2.83 19.88 9.16
CA ASN A 29 1.52 19.27 9.32
C ASN A 29 1.06 18.60 8.03
N VAL A 30 0.14 17.65 8.18
CA VAL A 30 -0.63 17.05 7.08
C VAL A 30 -2.06 17.55 7.14
N THR A 31 -2.68 17.83 6.00
CA THR A 31 -4.10 18.19 5.96
C THR A 31 -5.00 17.00 6.23
N GLN A 32 -4.56 15.83 5.76
CA GLN A 32 -5.23 14.55 5.96
C GLN A 32 -4.19 13.47 6.26
N SER A 33 -4.42 12.71 7.33
CA SER A 33 -3.50 11.66 7.78
C SER A 33 -3.68 10.33 7.04
N SER A 34 -4.83 10.11 6.40
CA SER A 34 -5.15 8.88 5.64
C SER A 34 -5.99 9.19 4.41
N TYR A 35 -5.56 8.73 3.24
CA TYR A 35 -6.21 8.87 1.95
C TYR A 35 -6.64 7.49 1.44
N GLU A 36 -7.82 7.44 0.83
CA GLU A 36 -8.36 6.25 0.18
C GLU A 36 -8.58 6.58 -1.29
N ALA A 37 -8.10 5.73 -2.19
CA ALA A 37 -8.27 5.91 -3.62
C ALA A 37 -8.46 4.56 -4.32
N GLU A 38 -8.98 4.62 -5.53
CA GLU A 38 -9.01 3.48 -6.44
C GLU A 38 -7.87 3.58 -7.45
N GLU A 39 -7.40 2.42 -7.89
CA GLU A 39 -6.44 2.29 -8.98
C GLU A 39 -6.88 3.09 -10.22
N ASN A 40 -5.90 3.62 -10.95
CA ASN A 40 -6.02 4.51 -12.12
C ASN A 40 -6.65 5.88 -11.86
N HIS A 41 -7.07 6.21 -10.64
CA HIS A 41 -7.48 7.56 -10.28
C HIS A 41 -6.26 8.42 -9.91
N SER A 42 -6.53 9.62 -9.42
CA SER A 42 -5.55 10.59 -8.97
C SER A 42 -5.87 11.08 -7.56
N ILE A 43 -4.84 11.43 -6.79
CA ILE A 43 -5.01 12.13 -5.51
C ILE A 43 -4.14 13.38 -5.45
N THR A 44 -4.40 14.21 -4.45
CA THR A 44 -3.47 15.27 -4.04
C THR A 44 -3.04 15.02 -2.62
N LEU A 45 -1.75 14.79 -2.41
CA LEU A 45 -1.13 14.73 -1.10
C LEU A 45 -0.72 16.14 -0.69
N GLU A 46 -1.03 16.53 0.55
CA GLU A 46 -0.81 17.91 1.00
C GLU A 46 -0.20 17.99 2.41
N TRP A 47 0.86 18.79 2.50
CA TRP A 47 1.54 19.16 3.73
C TRP A 47 1.61 20.68 3.86
N THR A 48 1.63 21.16 5.09
CA THR A 48 1.83 22.58 5.39
C THR A 48 2.95 22.73 6.41
N PHE A 49 3.82 23.71 6.22
CA PHE A 49 4.86 24.07 7.16
C PHE A 49 4.83 25.57 7.41
N THR A 50 5.19 25.97 8.62
CA THR A 50 5.28 27.38 8.96
C THR A 50 6.49 27.98 8.26
N THR A 51 6.27 28.88 7.29
CA THR A 51 7.32 29.73 6.74
C THR A 51 7.15 31.12 7.35
N ARG A 52 8.21 31.70 7.92
CA ARG A 52 8.18 33.13 8.25
C ARG A 52 8.10 33.90 6.94
N THR A 53 7.10 34.78 6.84
CA THR A 53 6.86 35.64 5.69
C THR A 53 8.18 36.28 5.25
N GLN A 54 8.61 36.00 4.02
CA GLN A 54 9.90 36.42 3.43
C GLN A 54 11.19 35.69 3.88
N GLY A 55 11.11 34.48 4.41
CA GLY A 55 12.29 33.63 4.59
C GLY A 55 13.06 33.43 3.27
N SER A 56 14.39 33.42 3.35
CA SER A 56 15.24 33.16 2.18
C SER A 56 15.08 31.70 1.77
N TYR A 57 14.72 31.45 0.51
CA TYR A 57 14.65 30.09 -0.03
C TYR A 57 15.98 29.35 0.01
N ARG A 58 17.11 30.03 0.25
CA ARG A 58 18.46 29.44 0.30
C ARG A 58 18.58 28.28 1.29
N GLU A 59 17.84 28.31 2.41
CA GLU A 59 17.86 27.19 3.36
C GLU A 59 16.67 26.25 3.21
N LEU A 60 15.79 26.49 2.23
CA LEU A 60 14.65 25.61 1.96
C LEU A 60 15.15 24.32 1.32
N PHE A 61 14.95 23.23 2.04
CA PHE A 61 15.17 21.87 1.54
C PHE A 61 13.93 21.04 1.84
N ILE A 62 13.37 20.42 0.80
CA ILE A 62 12.19 19.56 0.90
C ILE A 62 12.50 18.26 0.20
N VAL A 63 12.22 17.14 0.87
CA VAL A 63 12.21 15.81 0.25
C VAL A 63 10.95 15.10 0.67
N CYS A 64 10.17 14.66 -0.30
CA CYS A 64 8.96 13.89 -0.10
C CYS A 64 9.11 12.50 -0.73
N SER A 65 8.85 11.46 0.06
CA SER A 65 9.16 10.08 -0.30
C SER A 65 8.05 9.13 0.15
N LEU A 66 7.85 8.04 -0.61
CA LEU A 66 7.09 6.88 -0.17
C LEU A 66 8.04 5.95 0.59
N LEU A 67 7.69 5.64 1.84
CA LEU A 67 8.44 4.71 2.68
C LEU A 67 8.11 3.26 2.29
N ALA A 68 8.73 2.76 1.22
CA ALA A 68 8.59 1.36 0.82
C ALA A 68 9.48 0.45 1.70
N PRO A 69 9.17 -0.86 1.82
CA PRO A 69 9.84 -1.77 2.76
C PRO A 69 11.38 -1.88 2.60
N HIS A 70 11.91 -1.60 1.42
CA HIS A 70 13.33 -1.80 1.09
C HIS A 70 14.05 -0.53 0.64
N LYS A 71 13.32 0.57 0.39
CA LYS A 71 13.87 1.83 -0.12
C LYS A 71 12.85 2.95 0.08
N GLU A 72 13.31 4.16 0.34
CA GLU A 72 12.48 5.36 0.17
C GLU A 72 12.42 5.70 -1.33
N LEU A 73 11.21 5.86 -1.86
CA LEU A 73 10.99 6.22 -3.26
C LEU A 73 10.64 7.70 -3.32
N ASP A 74 11.59 8.51 -3.80
CA ASP A 74 11.43 9.95 -3.86
C ASP A 74 10.39 10.36 -4.90
N LEU A 75 9.48 11.24 -4.49
CA LEU A 75 8.41 11.78 -5.36
C LEU A 75 8.73 13.21 -5.80
N TYR A 76 9.35 13.98 -4.91
CA TYR A 76 9.50 15.42 -5.04
C TYR A 76 10.64 15.92 -4.16
N GLU A 77 11.51 16.74 -4.74
CA GLU A 77 12.64 17.35 -4.07
C GLU A 77 12.78 18.83 -4.46
N VAL A 78 13.14 19.66 -3.47
CA VAL A 78 13.44 21.08 -3.63
C VAL A 78 14.73 21.42 -2.90
N HIS A 79 15.65 22.06 -3.59
CA HIS A 79 16.89 22.61 -3.04
C HIS A 79 16.94 24.11 -3.28
N GLU A 80 17.15 24.87 -2.21
CA GLU A 80 17.24 26.33 -2.28
C GLU A 80 16.00 26.99 -2.93
N GLY A 81 14.82 26.35 -2.79
CA GLY A 81 13.57 26.77 -3.46
C GLY A 81 13.44 26.38 -4.93
N VAL A 82 14.39 25.64 -5.48
CA VAL A 82 14.37 25.11 -6.85
C VAL A 82 14.04 23.63 -6.84
N GLU A 83 13.02 23.23 -7.60
CA GLU A 83 12.69 21.82 -7.77
C GLU A 83 13.81 21.06 -8.50
N ILE A 84 14.06 19.82 -8.07
CA ILE A 84 15.03 18.90 -8.70
C ILE A 84 14.25 17.71 -9.28
N PRO A 85 13.74 17.79 -10.52
CA PRO A 85 12.94 16.72 -11.12
C PRO A 85 13.70 15.39 -11.30
N GLU A 86 15.03 15.46 -11.45
CA GLU A 86 15.89 14.30 -11.74
C GLU A 86 16.02 13.32 -10.57
N SER A 87 15.68 13.71 -9.34
CA SER A 87 15.71 12.82 -8.18
C SER A 87 14.45 11.99 -8.01
N GLN A 88 13.39 12.29 -8.77
CA GLN A 88 12.17 11.50 -8.74
C GLN A 88 12.44 10.04 -9.12
N ASP A 89 11.99 9.12 -8.26
CA ASP A 89 12.14 7.69 -8.49
C ASP A 89 11.33 7.24 -9.72
N GLU A 90 11.86 6.27 -10.47
CA GLU A 90 11.25 5.75 -11.70
C GLU A 90 9.80 5.26 -11.46
N HIS A 91 9.50 4.77 -10.25
CA HIS A 91 8.16 4.36 -9.85
C HIS A 91 7.10 5.47 -10.02
N PHE A 92 7.51 6.73 -9.87
CA PHE A 92 6.68 7.93 -9.95
C PHE A 92 6.90 8.77 -11.21
N SER A 93 7.80 8.35 -12.10
CA SER A 93 8.19 9.11 -13.29
C SER A 93 6.97 9.54 -14.13
N GLY A 94 6.83 10.85 -14.32
CA GLY A 94 5.75 11.47 -15.12
C GLY A 94 4.35 11.33 -14.51
N ARG A 95 4.25 10.96 -13.23
CA ARG A 95 2.97 10.78 -12.51
C ARG A 95 2.71 11.85 -11.46
N VAL A 96 3.74 12.51 -10.96
CA VAL A 96 3.66 13.52 -9.89
C VAL A 96 3.79 14.92 -10.48
N GLN A 97 2.90 15.82 -10.07
CA GLN A 97 2.96 17.25 -10.40
C GLN A 97 2.85 18.07 -9.11
N SER A 98 3.71 19.07 -8.95
CA SER A 98 3.70 20.00 -7.81
C SER A 98 2.89 21.27 -8.14
N ASP A 99 2.16 21.78 -7.14
CA ASP A 99 1.60 23.13 -7.18
C ASP A 99 2.66 24.13 -6.69
N LYS A 100 3.31 24.81 -7.64
CA LYS A 100 4.48 25.67 -7.36
C LYS A 100 4.11 26.99 -6.70
N ASP A 101 2.90 27.49 -6.95
CA ASP A 101 2.47 28.80 -6.49
C ASP A 101 2.22 28.79 -4.97
N VAL A 102 1.71 27.68 -4.45
CA VAL A 102 1.40 27.52 -3.02
C VAL A 102 2.62 27.14 -2.17
N LEU A 103 3.73 26.73 -2.80
CA LEU A 103 4.99 26.45 -2.08
C LEU A 103 5.47 27.67 -1.29
N ARG A 104 5.27 28.86 -1.86
CA ARG A 104 5.64 30.13 -1.24
C ARG A 104 4.86 30.47 0.02
N GLU A 105 3.72 29.81 0.19
CA GLU A 105 2.82 29.98 1.32
C GLU A 105 3.07 28.90 2.39
N GLY A 106 4.16 28.12 2.24
CA GLY A 106 4.48 27.02 3.14
C GLY A 106 3.62 25.80 2.90
N ARG A 107 3.13 25.58 1.67
CA ARG A 107 2.26 24.45 1.33
C ARG A 107 2.87 23.59 0.25
N ILE A 108 2.95 22.29 0.49
CA ILE A 108 3.43 21.29 -0.47
C ILE A 108 2.20 20.54 -0.95
N ARG A 109 1.83 20.67 -2.23
CA ARG A 109 0.74 19.89 -2.84
C ARG A 109 1.28 19.08 -4.01
N LEU A 110 1.19 17.76 -3.88
CA LEU A 110 1.67 16.81 -4.87
C LEU A 110 0.49 16.06 -5.45
N HIS A 111 0.18 16.33 -6.72
CA HIS A 111 -0.83 15.60 -7.47
C HIS A 111 -0.23 14.31 -8.03
N VAL A 112 -0.71 13.17 -7.55
CA VAL A 112 -0.25 11.84 -7.98
C VAL A 112 -1.32 11.23 -8.88
N SER A 113 -0.97 11.01 -10.14
CA SER A 113 -1.87 10.46 -11.17
C SER A 113 -1.60 8.98 -11.44
N ARG A 114 -2.56 8.31 -12.11
CA ARG A 114 -2.47 6.90 -12.54
C ARG A 114 -2.04 5.98 -11.40
N LEU A 115 -2.75 6.08 -10.27
CA LEU A 115 -2.45 5.31 -9.06
C LEU A 115 -2.41 3.81 -9.34
N ARG A 116 -1.46 3.14 -8.70
CA ARG A 116 -1.27 1.70 -8.69
C ARG A 116 -1.46 1.19 -7.27
N THR A 117 -1.81 -0.08 -7.12
CA THR A 117 -1.94 -0.69 -5.79
C THR A 117 -0.64 -0.62 -4.98
N GLU A 118 0.50 -0.63 -5.66
CA GLU A 118 1.84 -0.54 -5.06
C GLU A 118 2.16 0.86 -4.52
N ASP A 119 1.40 1.89 -4.89
CA ASP A 119 1.55 3.23 -4.29
C ASP A 119 0.99 3.30 -2.86
N SER A 120 0.30 2.25 -2.41
CA SER A 120 -0.22 2.19 -1.05
C SER A 120 0.92 2.15 -0.04
N GLY A 121 0.90 3.05 0.94
CA GLY A 121 1.94 3.11 1.95
C GLY A 121 1.96 4.41 2.74
N LEU A 122 3.07 4.65 3.43
CA LEU A 122 3.27 5.84 4.25
C LEU A 122 4.13 6.84 3.47
N PHE A 123 3.55 8.00 3.18
CA PHE A 123 4.22 9.12 2.56
C PHE A 123 4.75 10.05 3.65
N VAL A 124 5.98 10.51 3.49
CA VAL A 124 6.63 11.48 4.38
C VAL A 124 7.13 12.66 3.57
N CYS A 125 7.03 13.87 4.14
CA CYS A 125 7.77 15.03 3.65
C CYS A 125 8.65 15.56 4.78
N TYR A 126 9.95 15.57 4.54
CA TYR A 126 10.95 16.25 5.36
C TYR A 126 11.09 17.67 4.86
N VAL A 127 11.05 18.64 5.77
CA VAL A 127 11.22 20.06 5.46
C VAL A 127 12.27 20.64 6.38
N LYS A 128 13.27 21.29 5.80
CA LYS A 128 14.25 22.12 6.48
C LYS A 128 14.10 23.56 6.02
N THR A 129 14.17 24.47 6.97
CA THR A 129 14.21 25.92 6.78
C THR A 129 15.17 26.53 7.81
N GLU A 130 15.38 27.85 7.75
CA GLU A 130 16.06 28.62 8.80
C GLU A 130 15.40 28.44 10.18
N ASP A 131 14.08 28.22 10.22
CA ASP A 131 13.30 28.07 11.45
C ASP A 131 13.41 26.67 12.07
N GLY A 132 13.92 25.69 11.31
CA GLY A 132 14.17 24.33 11.81
C GLY A 132 13.93 23.22 10.79
N PHE A 133 13.94 21.99 11.29
CA PHE A 133 13.74 20.77 10.53
C PHE A 133 12.67 19.90 11.19
N ASN A 134 11.68 19.45 10.40
CA ASN A 134 10.66 18.53 10.87
C ASN A 134 10.06 17.73 9.69
N SER A 135 9.16 16.79 9.98
CA SER A 135 8.46 16.02 8.95
C SER A 135 7.01 15.71 9.29
N GLY A 136 6.18 15.61 8.26
CA GLY A 136 4.79 15.19 8.34
C GLY A 136 4.56 13.90 7.56
N ARG A 137 3.69 13.02 8.06
CA ARG A 137 3.41 11.72 7.44
C ARG A 137 1.92 11.51 7.23
N CYS A 138 1.56 10.95 6.08
CA CYS A 138 0.20 10.52 5.77
C CYS A 138 0.20 9.17 5.06
N ARG A 139 -0.87 8.40 5.25
CA ARG A 139 -1.04 7.08 4.65
C ARG A 139 -1.92 7.17 3.41
N LEU A 140 -1.55 6.47 2.36
CA LEU A 140 -2.39 6.26 1.17
C LEU A 140 -2.73 4.78 1.07
N ASN A 141 -3.99 4.48 0.81
CA ASN A 141 -4.47 3.15 0.51
C ASN A 141 -5.16 3.16 -0.87
N VAL A 142 -4.58 2.43 -1.81
CA VAL A 142 -5.09 2.30 -3.18
C VAL A 142 -5.73 0.93 -3.32
N THR A 143 -7.02 0.91 -3.60
CA THR A 143 -7.77 -0.33 -3.84
C THR A 143 -7.80 -0.65 -5.33
N ALA A 144 -7.68 -1.93 -5.67
CA ALA A 144 -7.78 -2.38 -7.05
C ALA A 144 -9.15 -2.01 -7.62
N ARG A 145 -9.18 -1.52 -8.86
CA ARG A 145 -10.47 -1.30 -9.52
C ARG A 145 -11.15 -2.65 -9.64
N ARG A 146 -12.36 -2.79 -9.10
CA ARG A 146 -13.18 -3.95 -9.43
C ARG A 146 -13.42 -3.86 -10.93
N SER A 147 -12.83 -4.78 -11.68
CA SER A 147 -13.29 -5.00 -13.04
C SER A 147 -14.76 -5.37 -12.87
N HIS A 148 -15.65 -4.45 -13.25
CA HIS A 148 -16.98 -4.84 -13.68
C HIS A 148 -16.76 -5.60 -14.98
N SER A 149 -16.18 -6.80 -14.87
CA SER A 149 -16.43 -7.79 -15.87
C SER A 149 -17.95 -7.91 -15.89
N GLU A 150 -18.54 -7.60 -17.04
CA GLU A 150 -19.70 -8.36 -17.50
C GLU A 150 -19.58 -9.80 -16.96
N PRO A 151 -20.68 -10.43 -16.52
CA PRO A 151 -20.62 -11.82 -16.09
C PRO A 151 -19.82 -12.57 -17.14
N LYS A 152 -18.61 -13.02 -16.78
CA LYS A 152 -17.83 -13.86 -17.67
C LYS A 152 -18.74 -15.03 -17.89
N THR A 153 -19.38 -15.09 -19.06
CA THR A 153 -19.92 -16.32 -19.60
C THR A 153 -18.71 -17.24 -19.63
N LYS A 154 -18.57 -17.99 -18.53
CA LYS A 154 -17.74 -19.17 -18.46
C LYS A 154 -18.07 -19.92 -19.75
N PRO A 155 -17.10 -20.27 -20.62
CA PRO A 155 -17.41 -21.27 -21.62
C PRO A 155 -17.91 -22.45 -20.81
N GLU A 156 -19.18 -22.78 -21.03
CA GLU A 156 -19.82 -23.92 -20.43
C GLU A 156 -19.12 -25.16 -20.99
N THR A 157 -17.99 -25.53 -20.39
CA THR A 157 -17.35 -26.81 -20.62
C THR A 157 -18.05 -27.83 -19.71
N THR A 158 -19.34 -28.02 -19.94
CA THR A 158 -20.15 -29.12 -19.41
C THR A 158 -19.90 -30.33 -20.31
N ASN A 159 -18.74 -30.99 -20.17
CA ASN A 159 -18.50 -32.30 -20.78
C ASN A 159 -17.37 -33.12 -20.11
N GLU A 160 -16.48 -32.50 -19.33
CA GLU A 160 -15.39 -33.20 -18.62
C GLU A 160 -15.89 -34.24 -17.58
N THR A 161 -17.03 -33.99 -16.93
CA THR A 161 -17.63 -34.97 -15.99
C THR A 161 -18.41 -36.08 -16.68
N SER A 162 -18.85 -35.87 -17.93
CA SER A 162 -19.63 -36.85 -18.69
C SER A 162 -18.73 -37.90 -19.34
N LEU A 163 -17.60 -37.48 -19.94
CA LEU A 163 -16.64 -38.38 -20.57
C LEU A 163 -15.98 -39.34 -19.56
N ARG A 164 -15.60 -38.84 -18.37
CA ARG A 164 -15.00 -39.70 -17.33
C ARG A 164 -15.99 -40.74 -16.81
N LYS A 165 -17.26 -40.34 -16.64
CA LYS A 165 -18.34 -41.26 -16.23
C LYS A 165 -18.63 -42.31 -17.30
N TRP A 166 -18.65 -41.92 -18.58
CA TRP A 166 -18.86 -42.86 -19.68
C TRP A 166 -17.70 -43.84 -19.84
N GLY A 167 -16.46 -43.39 -19.62
CA GLY A 167 -15.27 -44.25 -19.60
C GLY A 167 -15.38 -45.37 -18.56
N HIS A 168 -15.84 -45.07 -17.34
CA HIS A 168 -16.08 -46.09 -16.31
C HIS A 168 -17.20 -47.07 -16.68
N VAL A 169 -18.30 -46.58 -17.30
CA VAL A 169 -19.42 -47.44 -17.73
C VAL A 169 -18.98 -48.38 -18.85
N VAL A 170 -18.26 -47.88 -19.86
CA VAL A 170 -17.73 -48.70 -20.96
C VAL A 170 -16.75 -49.76 -20.42
N ALA A 171 -15.85 -49.37 -19.52
CA ALA A 171 -14.92 -50.30 -18.89
C ALA A 171 -15.64 -51.44 -18.12
N LEU A 172 -16.69 -51.11 -17.35
CA LEU A 172 -17.49 -52.10 -16.63
C LEU A 172 -18.19 -53.08 -17.58
N VAL A 173 -18.77 -52.59 -18.68
CA VAL A 173 -19.44 -53.44 -19.67
C VAL A 173 -18.46 -54.42 -20.33
N VAL A 174 -17.26 -53.95 -20.68
CA VAL A 174 -16.20 -54.80 -21.27
C VAL A 174 -15.78 -55.89 -20.28
N VAL A 175 -15.55 -55.55 -19.01
CA VAL A 175 -15.18 -56.53 -17.98
C VAL A 175 -16.26 -57.59 -17.80
N ILE A 176 -17.53 -57.20 -17.74
CA ILE A 176 -18.66 -58.13 -17.61
C ILE A 176 -18.73 -59.08 -18.82
N ALA A 177 -18.58 -58.56 -20.05
CA ALA A 177 -18.60 -59.39 -21.25
C ALA A 177 -17.46 -60.43 -21.27
N VAL A 178 -16.25 -60.03 -20.84
CA VAL A 178 -15.10 -60.95 -20.71
C VAL A 178 -15.40 -62.03 -19.66
N LEU A 179 -15.91 -61.66 -18.49
CA LEU A 179 -16.25 -62.62 -17.44
C LEU A 179 -17.35 -63.60 -17.88
N SER A 180 -18.39 -63.12 -18.55
CA SER A 180 -19.43 -63.98 -19.12
C SER A 180 -18.89 -64.91 -20.19
N SER A 181 -18.01 -64.43 -21.08
CA SER A 181 -17.36 -65.28 -22.09
C SER A 181 -16.45 -66.33 -21.45
N CYS A 182 -15.65 -65.96 -20.45
CA CYS A 182 -14.82 -66.89 -19.66
C CYS A 182 -15.68 -67.91 -18.93
N TYR A 183 -16.81 -67.50 -18.34
CA TYR A 183 -17.74 -68.40 -17.68
C TYR A 183 -18.41 -69.38 -18.66
N LEU A 184 -18.81 -68.91 -19.85
CA LEU A 184 -19.36 -69.78 -20.90
C LEU A 184 -18.31 -70.75 -21.43
N PHE A 185 -17.05 -70.31 -21.59
CA PHE A 185 -15.94 -71.17 -21.97
C PHE A 185 -15.64 -72.21 -20.89
N TYR A 186 -15.56 -71.79 -19.63
CA TYR A 186 -15.40 -72.69 -18.48
C TYR A 186 -16.54 -73.71 -18.39
N LYS A 187 -17.79 -73.26 -18.59
CA LYS A 187 -18.95 -74.15 -18.64
C LYS A 187 -18.86 -75.09 -19.82
N LYS A 188 -18.45 -74.64 -21.01
CA LYS A 188 -18.28 -75.49 -22.19
C LYS A 188 -17.19 -76.56 -21.97
N VAL A 189 -16.06 -76.19 -21.34
CA VAL A 189 -15.00 -77.15 -20.95
C VAL A 189 -15.54 -78.17 -19.95
N LYS A 190 -16.25 -77.72 -18.90
CA LYS A 190 -16.81 -78.61 -17.87
C LYS A 190 -17.97 -79.48 -18.36
N THR A 191 -18.78 -78.98 -19.30
CA THR A 191 -19.90 -79.73 -19.91
C THR A 191 -19.40 -80.65 -21.04
N GLY A 192 -18.23 -80.36 -21.62
CA GLY A 192 -17.52 -81.22 -22.57
C GLY A 192 -16.85 -82.43 -21.93
N GLU A 193 -16.75 -82.48 -20.59
CA GLU A 193 -16.25 -83.64 -19.85
C GLU A 193 -17.37 -84.66 -19.52
N HIS A 194 -18.63 -84.34 -19.83
CA HIS A 194 -19.75 -85.23 -19.53
C HIS A 194 -20.75 -85.36 -20.70
N ASN A 195 -20.37 -86.12 -21.75
CA ASN A 195 -21.21 -87.23 -22.20
C ASN A 195 -20.44 -88.28 -23.05
N PRO A 196 -20.78 -89.58 -22.96
CA PRO A 196 -20.00 -90.73 -23.42
C PRO A 196 -20.45 -91.26 -24.79
N HIS A 197 -19.56 -91.98 -25.47
CA HIS A 197 -19.86 -93.04 -26.45
C HIS A 197 -18.66 -94.01 -26.40
N VAL A 198 -18.74 -95.19 -25.80
CA VAL A 198 -19.24 -96.47 -26.36
C VAL A 198 -18.75 -96.71 -27.79
N LEU A 199 -17.59 -97.35 -27.94
CA LEU A 199 -17.43 -98.73 -28.42
C LEU A 199 -16.10 -99.29 -27.86
#